data_AF-A0A166T8L8-F1
#
_entry.id   AF-A0A166T8L8-F1
#
_cell.length_a   1.000
_cell.length_b   1.000
_cell.length_c   1.000
_cell.angle_alpha   90.00
_cell.angle_beta   90.00
_cell.angle_gamma   90.00
#
_symmetry.space_group_name_H-M   'P 1'
#
loop_
_entity.id
_entity.type
_entity.pdbx_description
1 polymer ?
#
loop_
_entity_poly.entity_id
_entity_poly.type
_entity_poly.pdbx_seq_one_letter_code
_entity_poly.pdbx_strand_id
1 'polypeptide(L)'
;MSKLDREERGVGMQNFKYPPAYDEFMHILNIKCPAAHEFVSDYLPACTHHSIGAMEAREPRFPMEIEERTFELVSKHLEALAYTGEVGLSCDDTKLTDGTHLYWDGKEKCHFLVGAVGHPIWVLNPEQM
;
A
#
# COMPACT_ATOMS: atom_id res chain seq x y z
N MET A 1 9.60 -10.28 -23.43
CA MET A 1 11.07 -10.47 -23.38
C MET A 1 11.39 -11.17 -22.07
N SER A 2 12.09 -12.30 -22.12
CA SER A 2 12.46 -13.06 -20.90
C SER A 2 13.75 -12.49 -20.29
N LYS A 3 14.05 -12.89 -19.05
CA LYS A 3 15.33 -12.55 -18.37
C LYS A 3 16.54 -13.02 -19.19
N LEU A 4 16.45 -14.22 -19.77
CA LEU A 4 17.49 -14.83 -20.62
C LEU A 4 17.79 -13.97 -21.87
N ASP A 5 16.76 -13.47 -22.55
CA ASP A 5 16.90 -12.60 -23.74
C ASP A 5 17.57 -11.25 -23.42
N ARG A 6 17.53 -10.79 -22.16
CA ARG A 6 18.23 -9.57 -21.72
C ARG A 6 19.67 -9.82 -21.29
N GLU A 7 19.90 -10.92 -20.58
CA GLU A 7 21.25 -11.38 -20.20
C GLU A 7 22.10 -11.65 -21.45
N GLU A 8 21.52 -12.30 -22.48
CA GLU A 8 22.17 -12.51 -23.78
C GLU A 8 22.53 -11.20 -24.50
N ARG A 9 21.78 -10.13 -24.27
CA ARG A 9 22.03 -8.80 -24.83
C ARG A 9 22.96 -7.94 -23.97
N GLY A 10 23.40 -8.43 -22.80
CA GLY A 10 24.19 -7.66 -21.85
C GLY A 10 23.44 -6.46 -21.24
N VAL A 11 22.10 -6.47 -21.27
CA VAL A 11 21.26 -5.39 -20.73
C VAL A 11 20.74 -5.81 -19.36
N GLY A 12 20.97 -4.97 -18.35
CA GLY A 12 20.47 -5.22 -16.99
C GLY A 12 18.94 -5.26 -16.88
N MET A 13 18.44 -5.64 -15.70
CA MET A 13 17.00 -5.76 -15.43
C MET A 13 16.29 -4.41 -15.18
N GLN A 14 16.96 -3.27 -15.41
CA GLN A 14 16.33 -1.96 -15.31
C GLN A 14 15.15 -1.84 -16.30
N ASN A 15 14.03 -1.28 -15.82
CA ASN A 15 12.78 -1.12 -16.59
C ASN A 15 12.25 -2.44 -17.19
N PHE A 16 12.51 -3.59 -16.56
CA PHE A 16 11.87 -4.83 -16.95
C PHE A 16 10.38 -4.76 -16.60
N LYS A 17 9.52 -5.11 -17.57
CA LYS A 17 8.07 -5.16 -17.36
C LYS A 17 7.65 -6.61 -17.16
N TYR A 18 7.15 -6.91 -15.97
CA TYR A 18 6.57 -8.21 -15.67
C TYR A 18 5.16 -8.33 -16.27
N PRO A 19 4.71 -9.54 -16.62
CA PRO A 19 3.31 -9.77 -16.94
C PRO A 19 2.43 -9.35 -15.75
N PRO A 20 1.30 -8.65 -15.96
CA PRO A 20 0.49 -8.10 -14.86
C PRO A 20 0.09 -9.13 -13.81
N ALA A 21 -0.38 -10.31 -14.23
CA ALA A 21 -0.80 -11.37 -13.31
C ALA A 21 0.35 -11.94 -12.46
N TYR A 22 1.58 -11.93 -13.00
CA TYR A 22 2.75 -12.40 -12.27
C TYR A 22 3.24 -11.35 -11.26
N ASP A 23 3.20 -10.06 -11.65
CA ASP A 23 3.53 -8.95 -10.76
C ASP A 23 2.55 -8.85 -9.59
N GLU A 24 1.25 -9.03 -9.87
CA GLU A 24 0.20 -9.11 -8.85
C GLU A 24 0.43 -10.29 -7.88
N PHE A 25 0.77 -11.47 -8.41
CA PHE A 25 1.09 -12.63 -7.56
C PHE A 25 2.27 -12.33 -6.62
N MET A 26 3.36 -11.75 -7.14
CA MET A 26 4.53 -11.39 -6.34
C MET A 26 4.20 -10.30 -5.31
N HIS A 27 3.35 -9.34 -5.67
CA HIS A 27 2.87 -8.31 -4.76
C HIS A 27 2.04 -8.90 -3.62
N ILE A 28 1.10 -9.79 -3.91
CA ILE A 28 0.31 -10.53 -2.90
C ILE A 28 1.22 -11.36 -2.00
N LEU A 29 2.22 -12.05 -2.58
CA LEU A 29 3.17 -12.84 -1.82
C LEU A 29 3.96 -11.96 -0.83
N ASN A 30 4.43 -10.78 -1.27
CA ASN A 30 5.11 -9.82 -0.42
C ASN A 30 4.21 -9.29 0.70
N ILE A 31 2.94 -8.97 0.42
CA ILE A 31 1.97 -8.52 1.43
C ILE A 31 1.74 -9.61 2.49
N LYS A 32 1.62 -10.87 2.07
CA LYS A 32 1.34 -11.99 2.98
C LYS A 32 2.57 -12.43 3.77
N CYS A 33 3.73 -12.49 3.14
CA CYS A 33 4.99 -12.92 3.75
C CYS A 33 6.19 -12.39 2.95
N PRO A 34 6.83 -11.29 3.38
CA PRO A 34 8.01 -10.74 2.73
C PRO A 34 9.15 -11.75 2.59
N ALA A 35 9.36 -12.61 3.60
CA ALA A 35 10.38 -13.66 3.56
C ALA A 35 10.10 -14.73 2.48
N ALA A 36 8.83 -15.04 2.22
CA ALA A 36 8.47 -15.94 1.12
C ALA A 36 8.73 -15.27 -0.23
N HIS A 37 8.46 -13.96 -0.34
CA HIS A 37 8.82 -13.20 -1.53
C HIS A 37 10.33 -13.20 -1.78
N GLU A 38 11.16 -12.97 -0.76
CA GLU A 38 12.63 -13.07 -0.86
C GLU A 38 13.06 -14.46 -1.32
N PHE A 39 12.56 -15.51 -0.67
CA PHE A 39 12.87 -16.89 -1.05
C PHE A 39 12.50 -17.19 -2.50
N VAL A 40 11.34 -16.77 -2.97
CA VAL A 40 10.92 -17.00 -4.37
C VAL A 40 11.76 -16.14 -5.33
N SER A 41 12.16 -14.93 -4.92
CA SER A 41 12.98 -14.01 -5.72
C SER A 41 14.38 -14.56 -6.04
N ASP A 42 14.89 -15.46 -5.20
CA ASP A 42 16.16 -16.15 -5.45
C ASP A 42 16.09 -17.09 -6.67
N TYR A 43 14.90 -17.65 -6.95
CA TYR A 43 14.70 -18.63 -8.02
C TYR A 43 13.95 -18.06 -9.23
N LEU A 44 13.03 -17.11 -9.01
CA LEU A 44 12.20 -16.51 -10.04
C LEU A 44 12.41 -15.00 -10.09
N PRO A 45 12.47 -14.38 -11.29
CA PRO A 45 12.66 -12.93 -11.39
C PRO A 45 11.47 -12.20 -10.79
N ALA A 46 11.66 -11.35 -9.78
CA ALA A 46 10.59 -10.61 -9.11
C ALA A 46 10.85 -9.10 -9.14
N CYS A 47 9.80 -8.32 -8.87
CA CYS A 47 9.96 -6.91 -8.55
C CYS A 47 10.66 -6.75 -7.19
N THR A 48 11.45 -5.70 -7.01
CA THR A 48 12.11 -5.46 -5.73
C THR A 48 11.14 -4.85 -4.72
N HIS A 49 11.41 -4.99 -3.42
CA HIS A 49 10.62 -4.32 -2.37
C HIS A 49 10.49 -2.81 -2.61
N HIS A 50 11.55 -2.16 -3.11
CA HIS A 50 11.50 -0.75 -3.48
C HIS A 50 10.51 -0.46 -4.61
N SER A 51 10.50 -1.30 -5.67
CA SER A 51 9.54 -1.16 -6.76
C SER A 51 8.10 -1.37 -6.28
N ILE A 52 7.88 -2.37 -5.41
CA ILE A 52 6.58 -2.62 -4.77
C ILE A 52 6.13 -1.40 -3.96
N GLY A 53 6.99 -0.88 -3.07
CA GLY A 53 6.66 0.30 -2.26
C GLY A 53 6.38 1.55 -3.11
N ALA A 54 7.06 1.71 -4.24
CA ALA A 54 6.78 2.80 -5.17
C ALA A 54 5.44 2.64 -5.92
N MET A 55 4.98 1.40 -6.14
CA MET A 55 3.64 1.12 -6.68
C MET A 55 2.57 1.41 -5.62
N GLU A 56 2.75 0.90 -4.40
CA GLU A 56 1.84 1.13 -3.26
C GLU A 56 1.70 2.61 -2.92
N ALA A 57 2.79 3.38 -3.01
CA ALA A 57 2.76 4.82 -2.77
C ALA A 57 1.91 5.60 -3.80
N ARG A 58 1.66 5.02 -4.98
CA ARG A 58 0.79 5.60 -6.02
C ARG A 58 -0.68 5.19 -5.84
N GLU A 59 -0.94 4.11 -5.11
CA GLU A 59 -2.29 3.67 -4.84
C GLU A 59 -3.06 4.73 -4.01
N PRO A 60 -4.38 4.86 -4.20
CA PRO A 60 -5.18 5.79 -3.42
C PRO A 60 -5.03 5.48 -1.93
N ARG A 61 -4.57 6.47 -1.17
CA ARG A 61 -4.43 6.32 0.28
C ARG A 61 -5.79 6.16 0.94
N PHE A 62 -5.82 5.35 2.00
CA PHE A 62 -6.98 5.27 2.88
C PHE A 62 -7.26 6.65 3.50
N PRO A 63 -8.54 7.01 3.67
CA PRO A 63 -8.91 8.19 4.46
C PRO A 63 -8.29 8.13 5.86
N MET A 64 -7.91 9.29 6.41
CA MET A 64 -7.34 9.37 7.77
C MET A 64 -8.40 9.13 8.85
N GLU A 65 -9.66 9.43 8.53
CA GLU A 65 -10.80 9.26 9.44
C GLU A 65 -11.87 8.35 8.83
N ILE A 66 -12.89 8.03 9.63
CA ILE A 66 -14.07 7.32 9.14
C ILE A 66 -14.97 8.34 8.42
N GLU A 67 -14.77 8.46 7.11
CA GLU A 67 -15.51 9.38 6.23
C GLU A 67 -16.48 8.61 5.29
N GLU A 68 -17.33 9.33 4.55
CA GLU A 68 -18.22 8.75 3.53
C GLU A 68 -17.46 7.88 2.51
N ARG A 69 -16.25 8.33 2.12
CA ARG A 69 -15.34 7.59 1.25
C ARG A 69 -15.00 6.20 1.79
N THR A 70 -14.91 6.03 3.11
CA THR A 70 -14.64 4.72 3.73
C THR A 70 -15.78 3.74 3.42
N PHE A 71 -17.03 4.20 3.50
CA PHE A 71 -18.20 3.39 3.17
C PHE A 71 -18.32 3.11 1.66
N GLU A 72 -17.95 4.06 0.80
CA GLU A 72 -17.87 3.83 -0.65
C GLU A 72 -16.86 2.73 -1.01
N LEU A 73 -15.69 2.74 -0.37
CA LEU A 73 -14.66 1.71 -0.57
C LEU A 73 -15.15 0.33 -0.13
N VAL A 74 -15.82 0.25 1.01
CA VAL A 74 -16.43 -1.01 1.50
C VAL A 74 -17.50 -1.50 0.51
N SER A 75 -18.38 -0.62 0.04
CA SER A 75 -19.44 -0.98 -0.92
C SER A 75 -18.86 -1.53 -2.22
N LYS A 76 -17.85 -0.85 -2.80
CA LYS A 76 -17.14 -1.31 -4.00
C LYS A 76 -16.46 -2.66 -3.78
N HIS A 77 -15.90 -2.90 -2.60
CA HIS A 77 -15.26 -4.17 -2.28
C HIS A 77 -16.28 -5.32 -2.19
N LEU A 78 -17.43 -5.09 -1.53
CA LEU A 78 -18.49 -6.08 -1.45
C LEU A 78 -19.09 -6.39 -2.83
N GLU A 79 -19.25 -5.38 -3.68
CA GLU A 79 -19.67 -5.55 -5.08
C GLU A 79 -18.67 -6.41 -5.87
N ALA A 80 -17.37 -6.15 -5.73
CA ALA A 80 -16.33 -6.95 -6.38
C ALA A 80 -16.32 -8.41 -5.93
N LEU A 81 -16.73 -8.69 -4.69
CA LEU A 81 -16.90 -10.05 -4.16
C LEU A 81 -18.25 -10.69 -4.51
N ALA A 82 -19.15 -9.95 -5.17
CA ALA A 82 -20.55 -10.33 -5.37
C ALA A 82 -21.26 -10.75 -4.07
N TYR A 83 -20.90 -10.10 -2.95
CA TYR A 83 -21.47 -10.41 -1.65
C TYR A 83 -22.88 -9.84 -1.52
N THR A 84 -23.85 -10.70 -1.20
CA THR A 84 -25.28 -10.35 -1.09
C THR A 84 -25.85 -10.55 0.31
N GLY A 85 -25.02 -10.93 1.27
CA GLY A 85 -25.43 -11.15 2.65
C GLY A 85 -25.60 -9.85 3.43
N GLU A 86 -26.05 -9.99 4.68
CA GLU A 86 -26.12 -8.88 5.62
C GLU A 86 -24.72 -8.38 5.99
N VAL A 87 -24.60 -7.07 6.22
CA VAL A 87 -23.36 -6.40 6.61
C VAL A 87 -23.55 -5.78 7.98
N GLY A 88 -22.76 -6.24 8.96
CA GLY A 88 -22.70 -5.63 10.29
C GLY A 88 -21.61 -4.56 10.34
N LEU A 89 -21.92 -3.39 10.89
CA LEU A 89 -20.91 -2.39 11.22
C LEU A 89 -20.49 -2.55 12.68
N SER A 90 -19.20 -2.79 12.91
CA SER A 90 -18.60 -2.81 14.25
C SER A 90 -17.38 -1.90 14.27
N CYS A 91 -17.18 -1.22 15.41
CA CYS A 91 -15.99 -0.43 15.68
C CYS A 91 -15.41 -0.92 17.01
N ASP A 92 -14.11 -1.16 17.06
CA ASP A 92 -13.40 -1.54 18.28
C ASP A 92 -12.08 -0.78 18.35
N ASP A 93 -11.70 -0.36 19.55
CA ASP A 93 -10.51 0.44 19.78
C ASP A 93 -9.29 -0.48 19.88
N THR A 94 -8.37 -0.36 18.92
CA THR A 94 -7.07 -1.04 19.03
C THR A 94 -6.12 -0.19 19.84
N LYS A 95 -5.57 -0.73 20.93
CA LYS A 95 -4.48 -0.07 21.67
C LYS A 95 -3.23 -0.05 20.80
N LEU A 96 -2.80 1.16 20.43
CA LEU A 96 -1.54 1.40 19.73
C LEU A 96 -0.47 1.83 20.73
N THR A 97 0.79 1.74 20.34
CA THR A 97 1.89 2.36 21.10
C THR A 97 1.70 3.87 21.08
N ASP A 98 1.82 4.51 22.24
CA ASP A 98 1.74 5.98 22.33
C ASP A 98 2.83 6.61 21.46
N GLY A 99 2.43 7.47 20.54
CA GLY A 99 3.34 8.14 19.64
C GLY A 99 2.61 9.16 18.78
N THR A 100 3.21 10.34 18.62
CA THR A 100 2.76 11.34 17.66
C THR A 100 3.61 11.26 16.40
N HIS A 101 2.95 11.28 15.24
CA HIS A 101 3.61 11.17 13.95
C HIS A 101 3.17 12.29 13.02
N LEU A 102 4.13 12.82 12.25
CA LEU A 102 3.82 13.70 11.13
C LEU A 102 3.44 12.87 9.91
N TYR A 103 2.29 13.16 9.34
CA TYR A 103 1.72 12.51 8.17
C TYR A 103 1.46 13.53 7.07
N TRP A 104 2.01 13.31 5.87
CA TRP A 104 1.72 14.15 4.71
C TRP A 104 0.44 13.71 4.02
N ASP A 105 -0.55 14.59 3.89
CA ASP A 105 -1.71 14.36 3.05
C ASP A 105 -1.53 14.93 1.64
N GLY A 106 -1.73 14.07 0.63
CA GLY A 106 -1.59 14.45 -0.77
C GLY A 106 -2.77 15.27 -1.31
N LYS A 107 -3.95 15.15 -0.69
CA LYS A 107 -5.16 15.87 -1.12
C LYS A 107 -5.13 17.32 -0.66
N GLU A 108 -4.87 17.55 0.63
CA GLU A 108 -4.77 18.87 1.24
C GLU A 108 -3.39 19.51 1.08
N LYS A 109 -2.38 18.73 0.68
CA LYS A 109 -0.99 19.19 0.47
C LYS A 109 -0.40 19.83 1.73
N CYS A 110 -0.64 19.20 2.87
CA CYS A 110 -0.12 19.65 4.16
C CYS A 110 0.27 18.47 5.05
N HIS A 111 1.00 18.77 6.12
CA HIS A 111 1.32 17.80 7.16
C HIS A 111 0.26 17.87 8.26
N PHE A 112 -0.12 16.70 8.75
CA PHE A 112 -0.96 16.50 9.92
C PHE A 112 -0.17 15.81 11.02
N LEU A 113 -0.41 16.21 12.26
CA LEU A 113 0.02 15.46 13.43
C LEU A 113 -1.07 14.45 13.79
N VAL A 114 -0.73 13.17 13.81
CA VAL A 114 -1.61 12.05 14.16
C VAL A 114 -1.09 11.30 15.39
N GLY A 115 -1.97 10.60 16.11
CA GLY A 115 -1.62 9.79 17.28
C GLY A 115 -1.96 10.42 18.64
N ALA A 116 -2.58 11.60 18.64
CA ALA A 116 -3.20 12.18 19.83
C ALA A 116 -4.72 11.91 19.84
N VAL A 117 -5.36 12.14 21.00
CA VAL A 117 -6.83 12.05 21.12
C VAL A 117 -7.49 13.16 20.31
N GLY A 118 -8.46 12.81 19.47
CA GLY A 118 -9.23 13.73 18.64
C GLY A 118 -8.88 13.64 17.16
N HIS A 119 -9.24 14.69 16.41
CA HIS A 119 -8.99 14.79 14.98
C HIS A 119 -7.49 15.07 14.68
N PRO A 120 -6.98 14.67 13.50
CA PRO A 120 -5.65 15.06 13.03
C PRO A 120 -5.44 16.58 13.09
N ILE A 121 -4.28 17.02 13.59
CA ILE A 121 -4.00 18.44 13.77
C ILE A 121 -3.18 18.95 12.58
N TRP A 122 -3.65 19.97 11.88
CA TRP A 122 -2.90 20.59 10.79
C TRP A 122 -1.61 21.28 11.29
N VAL A 123 -0.48 20.99 10.65
CA VAL A 123 0.85 21.54 10.98
C VAL A 123 1.34 22.46 9.88
N LEU A 124 1.48 23.75 10.21
CA LEU A 124 1.95 24.80 9.29
C LEU A 124 3.45 24.72 9.00
N ASN A 125 4.27 24.43 10.03
CA ASN A 125 5.73 24.37 9.95
C ASN A 125 6.25 23.00 10.42
N PRO A 126 6.19 21.97 9.58
CA PRO A 126 6.56 20.60 9.96
C PRO A 126 8.06 20.42 10.26
N GLU A 127 8.93 21.28 9.71
CA GLU A 127 10.39 21.20 9.91
C GLU A 127 10.87 21.68 11.30
N GLN A 128 9.97 22.30 12.08
CA GLN A 128 10.28 22.92 13.38
C GLN A 128 9.73 22.14 14.58
N MET A 129 9.09 20.98 14.35
CA MET A 129 8.66 20.06 15.40
C MET A 129 9.77 19.06 15.74
#